data_AF-A0A202DV34-F1
#
_entry.id   AF-A0A202DV34-F1
#
_cell.length_a   1.000
_cell.length_b   1.000
_cell.length_c   1.000
_cell.angle_alpha   90.00
_cell.angle_beta   90.00
_cell.angle_gamma   90.00
#
_symmetry.space_group_name_H-M   'P 1'
#
loop_
_entity.id
_entity.type
_entity.pdbx_description
1 polymer ?
#
loop_
_entity_poly.entity_id
_entity_poly.type
_entity_poly.pdbx_seq_one_letter_code
_entity_poly.pdbx_strand_id
1 'polypeptide(L)'
;MSDAIEKRGRALEEAYFAKKNEEAIERLAQRQQEPPRPSPITGEEMEKVLLNGVVIDRCKSSGGIWLDAGEIEQLIAAHNSDDQSSDNWIAGFFRDLTGQSK
;
A
#
# COMPACT_ATOMS: atom_id res chain seq x y z
N MET A 1 -9.19 -40.30 -10.92
CA MET A 1 -8.90 -39.28 -11.96
C MET A 1 -9.04 -37.85 -11.43
N SER A 2 -9.75 -37.65 -10.30
CA SER A 2 -9.86 -36.39 -9.54
C SER A 2 -8.50 -35.85 -9.06
N ASP A 3 -7.71 -36.70 -8.42
CA ASP A 3 -6.52 -36.28 -7.66
C ASP A 3 -5.41 -35.69 -8.55
N ALA A 4 -5.32 -36.17 -9.79
CA ALA A 4 -4.36 -35.65 -10.76
C ALA A 4 -4.75 -34.25 -11.27
N ILE A 5 -6.05 -33.97 -11.40
CA ILE A 5 -6.56 -32.66 -11.79
C ILE A 5 -6.41 -31.68 -10.63
N GLU A 6 -6.70 -32.09 -9.40
CA GLU A 6 -6.52 -31.26 -8.21
C GLU A 6 -5.05 -30.90 -7.97
N LYS A 7 -4.14 -31.87 -8.11
CA LYS A 7 -2.70 -31.62 -7.99
C LYS A 7 -2.19 -30.64 -9.05
N ARG A 8 -2.68 -30.76 -10.29
CA ARG A 8 -2.37 -29.82 -11.36
C ARG A 8 -2.95 -28.43 -11.07
N GLY A 9 -4.18 -28.34 -10.58
CA GLY A 9 -4.81 -27.09 -10.16
C GLY A 9 -3.99 -26.37 -9.10
N ARG A 10 -3.65 -27.08 -8.02
CA ARG A 10 -2.81 -26.55 -6.94
C ARG A 10 -1.46 -26.02 -7.45
N ALA A 11 -0.81 -26.77 -8.34
CA ALA A 11 0.47 -26.34 -8.92
C ALA A 11 0.35 -25.08 -9.77
N LEU A 12 -0.76 -24.93 -10.53
CA LEU A 12 -1.02 -23.73 -11.33
C LEU A 12 -1.35 -22.52 -10.44
N GLU A 13 -2.14 -22.72 -9.39
CA GLU A 13 -2.44 -21.69 -8.40
C GLU A 13 -1.17 -21.23 -7.68
N GLU A 14 -0.34 -22.15 -7.19
CA GLU A 14 0.92 -21.83 -6.51
C GLU A 14 1.85 -21.04 -7.43
N ALA A 15 2.00 -21.45 -8.69
CA ALA A 15 2.80 -20.71 -9.67
C ALA A 15 2.23 -19.31 -9.96
N TYR A 16 0.91 -19.17 -10.01
CA TYR A 16 0.24 -17.89 -10.20
C TYR A 16 0.50 -16.94 -9.02
N PHE A 17 0.28 -17.42 -7.79
CA PHE A 17 0.49 -16.61 -6.59
C PHE A 17 1.96 -16.25 -6.39
N ALA A 18 2.89 -17.17 -6.66
CA ALA A 18 4.33 -16.90 -6.59
C ALA A 18 4.73 -15.76 -7.53
N LYS A 19 4.27 -15.80 -8.79
CA LYS A 19 4.52 -14.73 -9.77
C LYS A 19 3.93 -13.39 -9.30
N LYS A 20 2.70 -13.40 -8.77
CA LYS A 20 2.06 -12.17 -8.27
C LYS A 20 2.79 -11.57 -7.08
N ASN A 21 3.28 -12.41 -6.19
CA ASN A 21 4.05 -11.96 -5.03
C ASN A 21 5.42 -11.37 -5.44
N GLU A 22 6.11 -12.02 -6.38
CA GLU A 22 7.36 -11.50 -6.95
C GLU A 22 7.15 -10.12 -7.61
N GLU A 23 6.12 -9.98 -8.46
CA GLU A 23 5.73 -8.70 -9.07
C GLU A 23 5.45 -7.61 -8.02
N ALA A 24 4.83 -7.97 -6.89
CA ALA A 24 4.54 -7.02 -5.80
C ALA A 24 5.82 -6.60 -5.07
N ILE A 25 6.73 -7.54 -4.79
CA ILE A 25 8.01 -7.26 -4.14
C ILE A 25 8.86 -6.33 -5.01
N GLU A 26 8.93 -6.58 -6.32
CA GLU A 26 9.69 -5.75 -7.23
C GLU A 26 9.18 -4.30 -7.26
N ARG A 27 7.86 -4.10 -7.31
CA ARG A 27 7.25 -2.76 -7.26
C ARG A 27 7.59 -2.02 -5.97
N LEU A 28 7.53 -2.70 -4.83
CA LEU A 28 7.90 -2.10 -3.54
C LEU A 28 9.38 -1.71 -3.51
N ALA A 29 10.26 -2.56 -4.05
CA ALA A 29 11.69 -2.31 -4.12
C ALA A 29 12.03 -1.13 -5.03
N GLN A 30 11.37 -1.00 -6.18
CA GLN A 30 11.55 0.14 -7.08
C GLN A 30 11.19 1.45 -6.38
N ARG A 31 10.08 1.49 -5.63
CA ARG A 31 9.69 2.70 -4.90
C ARG A 31 10.64 3.07 -3.78
N GLN A 32 11.18 2.10 -3.03
CA GLN A 32 12.17 2.41 -1.99
C GLN A 32 13.45 3.05 -2.55
N GLN A 33 13.75 2.83 -3.83
CA GLN A 33 14.93 3.38 -4.50
C GLN A 33 14.71 4.77 -5.11
N GLU A 34 13.48 5.29 -5.12
CA GLU A 34 13.23 6.65 -5.60
C GLU A 34 13.87 7.68 -4.67
N PRO A 35 14.47 8.76 -5.22
CA PRO A 35 15.13 9.77 -4.42
C PRO A 35 14.14 10.45 -3.47
N PRO A 36 14.57 10.78 -2.23
CA PRO A 36 13.71 11.48 -1.28
C PRO A 36 13.27 12.84 -1.84
N ARG A 37 11.97 13.11 -1.76
CA ARG A 37 11.39 14.39 -2.18
C ARG A 37 11.37 15.36 -1.00
N PRO A 38 11.72 16.65 -1.20
CA PRO A 38 11.59 17.65 -0.16
C PRO A 38 10.12 17.98 0.09
N SER A 39 9.76 18.22 1.35
CA SER A 39 8.44 18.65 1.76
C SER A 39 8.13 20.05 1.20
N PRO A 40 6.96 20.28 0.58
CA PRO A 40 6.56 21.61 0.14
C PRO A 40 6.27 22.57 1.30
N ILE A 41 6.11 22.06 2.53
CA ILE A 41 5.80 22.86 3.72
C ILE A 41 7.08 23.23 4.47
N THR A 42 7.95 22.26 4.74
CA THR A 42 9.15 22.47 5.58
C THR A 42 10.46 22.48 4.79
N GLY A 43 10.47 21.97 3.55
CA GLY A 43 11.67 21.78 2.74
C GLY A 43 12.51 20.56 3.10
N GLU A 44 12.18 19.84 4.18
CA GLU A 44 12.92 18.66 4.62
C GLU A 44 12.59 17.43 3.79
N GLU A 45 13.53 16.49 3.69
CA GLU A 45 13.32 15.21 3.01
C GLU A 45 12.19 14.41 3.66
N MET A 46 11.23 13.98 2.85
CA MET A 46 10.16 13.10 3.30
C MET A 46 10.66 11.66 3.42
N GLU A 47 10.18 10.95 4.44
CA GLU A 47 10.48 9.54 4.63
C GLU A 47 9.45 8.66 3.92
N LYS A 48 9.90 7.53 3.35
CA LYS A 48 9.01 6.52 2.79
C LYS A 48 8.45 5.64 3.89
N VAL A 49 7.13 5.58 4.01
CA VAL A 49 6.40 4.76 4.99
C VAL A 49 5.55 3.73 4.25
N LEU A 50 5.50 2.50 4.75
CA LEU A 50 4.62 1.45 4.22
C LEU A 50 3.28 1.50 4.97
N LEU A 51 2.20 1.83 4.27
CA LEU A 51 0.83 1.87 4.80
C LEU A 51 -0.07 0.97 3.96
N ASN A 52 -0.68 -0.05 4.58
CA ASN A 52 -1.56 -1.02 3.92
C ASN A 52 -0.98 -1.62 2.63
N GLY A 53 0.33 -1.87 2.60
CA GLY A 53 1.03 -2.42 1.43
C GLY A 53 1.37 -1.38 0.35
N VAL A 54 1.12 -0.10 0.57
CA VAL A 54 1.46 1.02 -0.32
C VAL A 54 2.58 1.84 0.32
N VAL A 55 3.63 2.12 -0.44
CA VAL A 55 4.71 3.02 0.01
C VAL A 55 4.27 4.46 -0.27
N ILE A 56 4.28 5.31 0.75
CA ILE A 56 3.89 6.72 0.69
C ILE A 56 5.01 7.60 1.27
N ASP A 57 5.05 8.89 0.93
CA ASP A 57 6.03 9.81 1.49
C ASP A 57 5.42 10.68 2.59
N ARG A 58 6.07 10.73 3.75
CA ARG A 58 5.61 11.47 4.92
C ARG A 58 6.68 12.44 5.42
N CYS A 59 6.27 13.69 5.67
CA CYS A 59 7.10 14.67 6.34
C CYS A 59 6.98 14.51 7.86
N LYS A 60 8.09 14.23 8.55
CA LYS A 60 8.12 14.08 10.03
C LYS A 60 7.73 15.36 10.77
N SER A 61 8.12 16.52 10.24
CA SER A 61 8.00 17.80 10.95
C SER A 61 6.62 18.43 10.80
N SER A 62 6.03 18.38 9.60
CA SER A 62 4.68 18.91 9.37
C SER A 62 3.57 17.87 9.53
N GLY A 63 3.92 16.57 9.51
CA GLY A 63 2.95 15.49 9.40
C GLY A 63 2.28 15.39 8.04
N GLY A 64 2.68 16.22 7.06
CA GLY A 64 2.17 16.20 5.71
C GLY A 64 2.48 14.89 4.99
N ILE A 65 1.55 14.43 4.17
CA ILE A 65 1.66 13.20 3.38
C ILE A 65 1.58 13.57 1.91
N TRP A 66 2.49 12.98 1.15
CA TRP A 66 2.54 13.11 -0.29
C TRP A 66 2.20 11.77 -0.92
N LEU A 67 1.21 11.79 -1.80
CA LEU A 67 0.74 10.63 -2.56
C LEU A 67 1.00 10.91 -4.05
N ASP A 68 1.70 9.99 -4.71
CA ASP A 68 1.86 10.03 -6.16
C ASP A 68 0.61 9.49 -6.86
N ALA A 69 0.56 9.68 -8.17
CA ALA A 69 -0.56 9.22 -8.99
C ALA A 69 -0.84 7.72 -8.79
N GLY A 70 -2.09 7.38 -8.52
CA GLY A 70 -2.54 6.00 -8.32
C GLY A 70 -2.34 5.44 -6.90
N GLU A 71 -1.66 6.16 -5.98
CA GLU A 71 -1.45 5.67 -4.61
C GLU A 71 -2.69 5.77 -3.75
N ILE A 72 -3.46 6.85 -3.91
CA ILE A 72 -4.72 7.03 -3.17
C ILE A 72 -5.73 5.93 -3.55
N GLU A 73 -5.83 5.57 -4.82
CA GLU A 73 -6.69 4.47 -5.27
C GLU A 73 -6.27 3.12 -4.69
N GLN A 74 -4.95 2.85 -4.60
CA GLN A 74 -4.43 1.63 -3.98
C GLN A 74 -4.75 1.55 -2.49
N LEU A 75 -4.57 2.67 -1.77
CA LEU A 75 -4.89 2.77 -0.35
C LEU A 75 -6.40 2.56 -0.08
N ILE A 76 -7.25 3.17 -0.91
CA ILE A 76 -8.70 2.99 -0.85
C ILE A 76 -9.09 1.53 -1.14
N ALA A 77 -8.51 0.92 -2.18
CA ALA A 77 -8.75 -0.48 -2.51
C ALA A 77 -8.34 -1.42 -1.37
N ALA A 78 -7.23 -1.13 -0.68
CA ALA A 78 -6.80 -1.90 0.50
C ALA A 78 -7.79 -1.76 1.68
N HIS A 79 -8.43 -0.60 1.85
CA HIS A 79 -9.34 -0.31 2.97
C HIS A 79 -10.77 -0.85 2.75
N ASN A 80 -11.24 -0.99 1.50
CA ASN A 80 -12.59 -1.45 1.16
C ASN A 80 -12.87 -2.93 1.42
N SER A 81 -11.91 -3.68 1.98
CA SER A 81 -12.04 -5.13 2.19
C SER A 81 -12.86 -5.50 3.43
N ASP A 82 -13.09 -4.57 4.37
CA ASP A 82 -13.46 -4.94 5.75
C ASP A 82 -14.66 -4.25 6.40
N ASP A 83 -15.38 -3.30 5.77
CA ASP A 83 -16.54 -2.70 6.47
C ASP A 83 -17.69 -2.24 5.56
N GLN A 84 -18.85 -2.89 5.69
CA GLN A 84 -20.13 -2.50 5.07
C GLN A 84 -20.94 -1.58 6.00
N SER A 85 -20.30 -0.57 6.61
CA SER A 85 -20.97 0.38 7.49
C SER A 85 -20.63 1.83 7.15
N SER A 86 -21.68 2.65 7.19
CA SER A 86 -21.90 3.99 6.64
C SER A 86 -21.09 5.15 7.25
N ASP A 87 -21.06 6.25 6.50
CA ASP A 87 -21.02 7.66 6.99
C ASP A 87 -19.87 8.12 7.89
N ASN A 88 -18.67 7.54 7.82
CA ASN A 88 -17.44 8.30 8.09
C ASN A 88 -16.13 7.59 7.68
N TRP A 89 -16.17 6.63 6.76
CA TRP A 89 -15.02 5.78 6.43
C TRP A 89 -13.78 6.60 6.02
N ILE A 90 -13.98 7.74 5.32
CA ILE A 90 -12.92 8.69 4.94
C ILE A 90 -12.22 9.29 6.17
N ALA A 91 -12.94 9.62 7.25
CA ALA A 91 -12.31 10.14 8.46
C ALA A 91 -11.52 9.08 9.22
N GLY A 92 -12.01 7.83 9.24
CA GLY A 92 -11.26 6.68 9.75
C GLY A 92 -9.97 6.45 8.95
N PHE A 93 -10.11 6.45 7.63
CA PHE A 93 -9.00 6.36 6.68
C PHE A 93 -7.94 7.45 6.92
N PHE A 94 -8.32 8.72 7.01
CA PHE A 94 -7.37 9.81 7.23
C PHE A 94 -6.74 9.80 8.63
N ARG A 95 -7.44 9.30 9.66
CA ARG A 95 -6.86 9.11 10.99
C ARG A 95 -5.72 8.08 10.96
N ASP A 96 -5.96 6.94 10.29
CA ASP A 96 -4.96 5.88 10.15
C ASP A 96 -3.78 6.35 9.27
N LEU A 97 -4.07 7.10 8.21
CA LEU A 97 -3.08 7.68 7.30
C LEU A 97 -2.17 8.71 7.98
N THR A 98 -2.74 9.62 8.78
CA THR A 98 -1.98 10.69 9.45
C THR A 98 -1.30 10.25 10.75
N GLY A 99 -1.63 9.05 11.24
CA GLY A 99 -0.98 8.47 12.41
C GLY A 99 -1.14 9.34 13.66
N GLN A 100 -2.33 9.91 13.89
CA GLN A 100 -2.67 10.50 15.20
C GLN A 100 -2.83 9.38 16.25
N SER A 101 -1.72 8.72 16.59
CA SER A 101 -1.57 8.15 17.92
C SER A 101 -1.34 9.31 18.88
N LYS A 102 -2.18 9.34 19.91
CA LYS A 102 -1.99 10.15 21.10
C LYS A 102 -0.64 9.87 21.75
#